data_AF-A0A946HZD9-F1
#
_entry.id   AF-A0A946HZD9-F1
#
_cell.length_a   1.000
_cell.length_b   1.000
_cell.length_c   1.000
_cell.angle_alpha   90.00
_cell.angle_beta   90.00
_cell.angle_gamma   90.00
#
_symmetry.space_group_name_H-M   'P 1'
#
loop_
_entity.id
_entity.type
_entity.pdbx_description
1 polymer ?
#
loop_
_entity_poly.entity_id
_entity_poly.type
_entity_poly.pdbx_seq_one_letter_code
_entity_poly.pdbx_strand_id
1 'polypeptide(L)' 'QGDDISRVIKSQRPPIFFKHQPIIQRQLQHWRPARLAQALEILTEAELDCKTTGLPAEAICGRALIRIANAARPRSGN' A
#
# COMPACT_ATOMS: atom_id res chain seq x y z
N GLN A 1 -2.13 -8.50 21.74
CA GLN A 1 -3.45 -7.87 21.94
C GLN A 1 -3.64 -6.87 20.81
N GLY A 2 -4.80 -6.86 20.15
CA GLY A 2 -5.08 -5.88 19.10
C GLY A 2 -5.61 -4.60 19.73
N ASP A 3 -4.88 -3.49 19.61
CA ASP A 3 -5.45 -2.17 19.88
C ASP A 3 -6.54 -1.86 18.85
N ASP A 4 -7.55 -1.10 19.27
CA ASP A 4 -8.59 -0.60 18.38
C ASP A 4 -7.99 0.22 17.22
N ILE A 5 -8.44 -0.01 15.98
CA ILE A 5 -7.88 0.63 14.78
C ILE A 5 -7.93 2.16 14.89
N SER A 6 -9.00 2.72 15.47
CA SER A 6 -9.11 4.17 15.67
C SER A 6 -8.12 4.68 16.71
N ARG A 7 -7.76 3.87 17.71
CA ARG A 7 -6.69 4.19 18.67
C ARG A 7 -5.33 4.22 17.99
N VAL A 8 -5.01 3.20 17.19
CA VAL A 8 -3.72 3.11 16.46
C VAL A 8 -3.53 4.31 15.52
N ILE A 9 -4.57 4.67 14.76
CA ILE A 9 -4.53 5.84 13.86
C ILE A 9 -4.27 7.14 14.63
N LYS A 10 -4.88 7.32 15.80
CA LYS A 10 -4.71 8.51 16.64
C LYS A 10 -3.35 8.56 17.34
N SER A 11 -2.78 7.41 17.69
CA SER A 11 -1.47 7.33 18.35
C SER A 11 -0.29 7.33 17.38
N GLN A 12 -0.53 7.22 16.07
CA GLN A 12 0.52 7.18 15.06
C GLN A 12 1.42 8.44 15.13
N ARG A 13 2.73 8.23 14.99
CA ARG A 13 3.74 9.28 14.89
C ARG A 13 4.47 9.15 13.53
N PRO A 14 4.55 10.22 12.72
CA PRO A 14 3.90 11.53 12.88
C PRO A 14 2.36 11.45 12.85
N PRO A 15 1.64 12.45 13.42
CA PRO A 15 0.19 12.44 13.43
C PRO A 15 -0.38 12.39 12.02
N ILE A 16 -1.32 11.47 11.79
CA ILE A 16 -2.08 11.42 10.56
C ILE A 16 -3.00 12.65 10.51
N PHE A 17 -2.88 13.45 9.45
CA PHE A 17 -3.78 14.57 9.20
C PHE A 17 -5.23 14.11 9.24
N PHE A 18 -6.09 14.80 10.00
CA PHE A 18 -7.42 14.30 10.36
C PHE A 18 -8.29 13.90 9.16
N LYS A 19 -8.16 14.60 8.01
CA LYS A 19 -8.87 14.26 6.77
C LYS A 19 -8.43 12.91 6.18
N HIS A 20 -7.22 12.44 6.48
CA HIS A 20 -6.69 11.17 6.00
C HIS A 20 -7.03 9.99 6.93
N GLN A 21 -7.49 10.25 8.16
CA GLN A 21 -7.82 9.18 9.11
C GLN A 21 -8.92 8.24 8.59
N PRO A 22 -10.03 8.73 7.99
CA PRO A 22 -11.08 7.84 7.48
C PRO A 22 -10.60 6.95 6.32
N ILE A 23 -9.77 7.48 5.43
CA ILE A 23 -9.22 6.68 4.31
C ILE A 23 -8.22 5.64 4.82
N ILE A 24 -7.35 6.00 5.77
CA ILE A 24 -6.40 5.05 6.38
C ILE A 24 -7.14 3.94 7.13
N GLN A 25 -8.19 4.27 7.89
CA GLN A 25 -9.01 3.28 8.57
C GLN A 25 -9.62 2.26 7.59
N ARG A 26 -10.15 2.73 6.45
CA ARG A 26 -10.65 1.84 5.39
C ARG A 26 -9.53 1.00 4.78
N GLN A 27 -8.38 1.60 4.49
CA GLN A 27 -7.24 0.89 3.89
C GLN A 27 -6.71 -0.23 4.81
N LEU A 28 -6.67 -0.02 6.13
CA LEU A 28 -6.24 -1.05 7.08
C LEU A 28 -7.13 -2.31 7.07
N GLN A 29 -8.39 -2.20 6.64
CA GLN A 29 -9.26 -3.39 6.47
C GLN A 29 -8.89 -4.22 5.23
N HIS A 30 -8.26 -3.60 4.23
CA HIS A 30 -7.90 -4.21 2.95
C HIS A 30 -6.46 -4.73 2.92
N TRP A 31 -5.57 -4.07 3.65
CA TRP A 31 -4.14 -4.35 3.70
C TRP A 31 -3.74 -5.23 4.89
N ARG A 32 -3.83 -6.54 4.70
CA ARG A 32 -3.24 -7.51 5.63
C ARG A 32 -1.71 -7.54 5.48
N PRO A 33 -0.94 -7.96 6.51
CA PRO A 33 0.52 -7.97 6.47
C PRO A 33 1.12 -8.64 5.23
N ALA A 34 0.57 -9.78 4.79
CA ALA A 34 1.03 -10.47 3.59
C ALA A 34 0.86 -9.63 2.30
N ARG A 35 -0.22 -8.86 2.19
CA ARG A 35 -0.46 -7.98 1.04
C ARG A 35 0.48 -6.78 1.05
N LEU A 36 0.76 -6.23 2.24
CA LEU A 36 1.73 -5.14 2.40
C LEU A 36 3.14 -5.60 1.99
N ALA A 37 3.55 -6.81 2.40
CA ALA A 37 4.82 -7.38 1.99
C ALA A 37 4.92 -7.53 0.47
N GLN A 38 3.88 -8.06 -0.18
CA GLN A 38 3.83 -8.17 -1.64
C GLN A 38 3.87 -6.81 -2.34
N ALA A 39 3.14 -5.81 -1.84
CA ALA A 39 3.17 -4.47 -2.41
C ALA A 39 4.55 -3.82 -2.28
N LEU A 40 5.25 -4.06 -1.16
CA LEU A 40 6.61 -3.60 -0.97
C LEU A 40 7.58 -4.24 -1.97
N GLU A 41 7.47 -5.55 -2.18
CA GLU A 41 8.29 -6.28 -3.17
C GLU A 41 8.08 -5.72 -4.59
N ILE A 42 6.83 -5.48 -4.99
CA ILE A 42 6.50 -4.86 -6.29
C ILE A 42 7.15 -3.47 -6.43
N LEU A 43 7.10 -2.65 -5.37
CA LEU A 43 7.71 -1.32 -5.39
C LEU A 43 9.24 -1.40 -5.49
N THR A 44 9.87 -2.30 -4.75
CA THR A 44 11.33 -2.48 -4.77
C THR A 44 11.81 -2.99 -6.13
N GLU A 45 11.10 -3.94 -6.74
CA GLU A 45 11.39 -4.42 -8.10
C GLU A 45 11.27 -3.27 -9.12
N ALA A 46 10.20 -2.49 -9.04
CA ALA A 46 9.98 -1.35 -9.92
C ALA A 46 11.05 -0.25 -9.76
N GLU A 47 11.49 0.02 -8.52
CA GLU A 47 12.56 0.97 -8.26
C GLU A 47 13.89 0.50 -8.86
N LEU A 48 14.21 -0.79 -8.73
CA LEU A 48 15.39 -1.39 -9.35
C LEU A 48 15.34 -1.28 -10.88
N ASP A 49 14.20 -1.61 -11.48
CA ASP A 49 13.98 -1.53 -12.93
C ASP A 49 14.21 -0.11 -13.46
N CYS A 50 13.64 0.90 -12.77
CA CYS A 50 13.79 2.31 -13.12
C CYS A 50 15.25 2.79 -13.10
N LYS A 51 16.11 2.16 -12.28
CA LYS A 51 17.51 2.57 -12.07
C LYS A 51 18.51 1.77 -12.91
N THR A 52 18.11 0.62 -13.48
CA THR A 52 19.08 -0.34 -14.04
C THR A 52 18.80 -0.75 -15.49
N THR A 53 17.55 -0.70 -15.94
CA THR A 53 17.17 -1.29 -17.24
C THR A 53 17.19 -0.32 -18.41
N GLY A 54 17.19 1.00 -18.13
CA GLY A 54 17.03 2.04 -19.16
C GLY A 54 15.64 2.11 -19.79
N LEU A 55 14.67 1.32 -19.31
CA LEU A 55 13.27 1.37 -19.74
C LEU A 55 12.59 2.66 -19.23
N PRO A 56 11.50 3.12 -19.88
CA PRO A 56 10.79 4.32 -19.44
C PRO A 56 10.22 4.18 -18.03
N ALA A 57 10.73 4.99 -17.10
CA ALA A 57 10.35 4.95 -15.68
C ALA A 57 8.84 5.14 -15.46
N GLU A 58 8.18 5.97 -16.27
CA GLU A 58 6.73 6.19 -16.17
C GLU A 58 5.93 4.91 -16.45
N ALA A 59 6.35 4.12 -17.44
CA ALA A 59 5.70 2.86 -17.76
C ALA A 59 5.89 1.81 -16.65
N ILE A 60 7.10 1.74 -16.07
CA ILE A 60 7.41 0.86 -14.93
C ILE A 60 6.55 1.24 -13.72
N CYS A 61 6.54 2.52 -13.35
CA CYS A 61 5.75 3.02 -12.23
C CYS A 61 4.26 2.79 -12.45
N GLY A 62 3.73 3.08 -13.64
CA GLY A 62 2.33 2.83 -13.98
C GLY A 62 1.93 1.36 -13.80
N ARG A 63 2.77 0.44 -14.29
CA ARG A 63 2.58 -1.01 -14.10
C ARG A 63 2.60 -1.39 -12.62
N ALA A 64 3.55 -0.87 -11.86
CA ALA A 64 3.69 -1.16 -10.43
C ALA A 64 2.46 -0.71 -9.64
N LEU A 65 1.97 0.51 -9.89
CA LEU A 65 0.78 1.06 -9.24
C LEU A 65 -0.48 0.21 -9.52
N ILE A 66 -0.66 -0.27 -10.76
CA ILE A 66 -1.77 -1.16 -11.11
C ILE A 66 -1.65 -2.50 -10.35
N ARG A 67 -0.46 -3.09 -10.28
CA ARG A 67 -0.21 -4.34 -9.53
C ARG A 67 -0.55 -4.16 -8.04
N ILE A 68 -0.12 -3.06 -7.42
CA ILE A 68 -0.37 -2.75 -6.01
C ILE A 68 -1.86 -2.52 -5.75
N ALA A 69 -2.54 -1.75 -6.60
CA ALA A 69 -3.98 -1.51 -6.48
C ALA A 69 -4.78 -2.81 -6.53
N ASN A 70 -4.36 -3.76 -7.36
CA ASN A 70 -4.99 -5.09 -7.44
C ASN A 70 -4.65 -5.97 -6.23
N ALA A 71 -3.45 -5.88 -5.66
CA ALA A 71 -3.09 -6.58 -4.41
C ALA A 71 -3.95 -6.12 -3.21
N ALA A 72 -4.35 -4.84 -3.20
CA ALA A 72 -5.22 -4.26 -2.19
C ALA A 72 -6.67 -4.77 -2.26
N ARG A 73 -7.11 -5.21 -3.44
CA ARG A 73 -8.51 -5.54 -3.70
C ARG A 73 -8.94 -6.67 -2.77
N PRO A 74 -10.06 -6.52 -2.03
CA PRO A 74 -10.62 -7.66 -1.32
C PRO A 74 -10.97 -8.71 -2.38
N ARG A 75 -10.65 -9.98 -2.13
CA ARG A 75 -11.19 -11.05 -2.97
C ARG A 75 -12.71 -10.95 -2.78
N SER A 76 -13.40 -10.40 -3.78
CA SER A 76 -14.84 -10.54 -3.90
C SER A 76 -15.08 -12.04 -4.01
N GLY A 77 -15.41 -12.66 -2.88
CA GLY A 77 -15.79 -14.07 -2.85
C GLY A 77 -17.12 -14.21 -3.59
N ASN A 78 -17.15 -15.14 -4.54
CA ASN A 78 -18.35 -15.91 -4.86
C ASN A 78 -18.62 -16.87 -3.71
#